data_AF-A0A7D5PAY6-F1
#
_entry.id   AF-A0A7D5PAY6-F1
#
_cell.length_a   1.000
_cell.length_b   1.000
_cell.length_c   1.000
_cell.angle_alpha   90.00
_cell.angle_beta   90.00
_cell.angle_gamma   90.00
#
_symmetry.space_group_name_H-M   'P 1'
#
loop_
_entity.id
_entity.type
_entity.pdbx_description
1 polymer ?
#
loop_
_entity_poly.entity_id
_entity_poly.type
_entity_poly.pdbx_seq_one_letter_code
_entity_poly.pdbx_strand_id
1 'polypeptide(L)'
;MSIALAHFAFGAGMTTLLVTFLLPTVWYPRTAILVGGGWAMVPDFHWVSPIAKQQLHRIHQTSPVTDVFWFHRVWDRIDPTDSKTVAAVLVAFLIVSTAIAEWRQYRSPEAVRVAYDSYLDPESSD
;
A
#
# COMPACT_ATOMS: atom_id res chain seq x y z
N MET A 1 15.80 -9.44 5.65
CA MET A 1 15.53 -8.20 4.90
C MET A 1 14.59 -8.39 3.71
N SER A 2 14.10 -9.60 3.39
CA SER A 2 13.07 -9.75 2.34
C SER A 2 11.66 -9.44 2.86
N ILE A 3 11.45 -9.59 4.18
CA ILE A 3 10.16 -9.46 4.85
C ILE A 3 9.65 -8.02 4.85
N ALA A 4 10.53 -7.04 5.04
CA ALA A 4 10.16 -5.62 4.95
C ALA A 4 9.73 -5.22 3.53
N LEU A 5 10.37 -5.79 2.51
CA LEU A 5 9.96 -5.61 1.11
C LEU A 5 8.61 -6.30 0.84
N ALA A 6 8.40 -7.49 1.39
CA ALA A 6 7.13 -8.21 1.35
C ALA A 6 5.99 -7.38 1.97
N HIS A 7 6.18 -6.84 3.17
CA HIS A 7 5.20 -5.98 3.84
C HIS A 7 4.89 -4.73 3.04
N PHE A 8 5.94 -4.03 2.57
CA PHE A 8 5.76 -2.87 1.71
C PHE A 8 4.93 -3.21 0.47
N ALA A 9 5.29 -4.29 -0.23
CA ALA A 9 4.63 -4.69 -1.47
C ALA A 9 3.16 -5.07 -1.23
N PHE A 10 2.87 -5.81 -0.17
CA PHE A 10 1.50 -6.15 0.20
C PHE A 10 0.68 -4.92 0.57
N GLY A 11 1.20 -4.05 1.44
CA GLY A 11 0.51 -2.84 1.88
C GLY A 11 0.26 -1.85 0.74
N ALA A 12 1.26 -1.65 -0.12
CA ALA A 12 1.13 -0.84 -1.34
C ALA A 12 0.09 -1.46 -2.28
N GLY A 13 0.15 -2.78 -2.54
CA GLY A 13 -0.76 -3.47 -3.45
C GLY A 13 -2.21 -3.39 -2.99
N MET A 14 -2.46 -3.64 -1.69
CA MET A 14 -3.78 -3.49 -1.12
C MET A 14 -4.29 -2.04 -1.15
N THR A 15 -3.42 -1.08 -0.88
CA THR A 15 -3.78 0.34 -0.97
C THR A 15 -4.08 0.75 -2.40
N THR A 16 -3.35 0.23 -3.39
CA THR A 16 -3.66 0.38 -4.81
C THR A 16 -5.07 -0.11 -5.10
N LEU A 17 -5.44 -1.31 -4.64
CA LEU A 17 -6.79 -1.84 -4.84
C LEU A 17 -7.85 -0.97 -4.13
N LEU A 18 -7.62 -0.56 -2.88
CA LEU A 18 -8.56 0.32 -2.15
C LEU A 18 -8.77 1.65 -2.86
N VAL A 19 -7.69 2.32 -3.29
CA VAL A 19 -7.77 3.58 -4.01
C VAL A 19 -8.48 3.40 -5.35
N THR A 20 -8.16 2.33 -6.06
CA THR A 20 -8.77 2.03 -7.37
C THR A 20 -10.26 1.73 -7.26
N PHE A 21 -10.68 0.97 -6.25
CA PHE A 21 -12.04 0.43 -6.18
C PHE A 21 -12.97 1.18 -5.23
N LEU A 22 -12.46 1.72 -4.11
CA LEU A 22 -13.26 2.31 -3.05
C LEU A 22 -13.07 3.81 -2.90
N LEU A 23 -11.93 4.36 -3.32
CA LEU A 23 -11.61 5.79 -3.17
C LEU A 23 -11.12 6.41 -4.51
N PRO A 24 -11.90 6.32 -5.60
CA PRO A 24 -11.45 6.74 -6.93
C PRO A 24 -11.22 8.25 -7.07
N THR A 25 -11.71 9.05 -6.13
CA THR A 25 -11.62 10.52 -6.13
C THR A 25 -10.41 11.06 -5.37
N VAL A 26 -9.49 10.20 -4.91
CA VAL A 26 -8.31 10.67 -4.18
C VAL A 26 -7.38 11.46 -5.12
N TRP A 27 -6.91 12.63 -4.67
CA TRP A 27 -6.14 13.55 -5.52
C TRP A 27 -4.71 13.06 -5.80
N TYR A 28 -4.12 12.33 -4.85
CA TYR A 28 -2.74 11.85 -4.93
C TYR A 28 -2.67 10.32 -4.78
N PRO A 29 -3.23 9.55 -5.73
CA PRO A 29 -3.34 8.09 -5.61
C PRO A 29 -1.97 7.42 -5.48
N ARG A 30 -0.96 7.89 -6.21
CA ARG A 30 0.41 7.37 -6.14
C ARG A 30 1.04 7.60 -4.76
N THR A 31 0.86 8.78 -4.19
CA THR A 31 1.34 9.09 -2.84
C THR A 31 0.63 8.22 -1.80
N ALA A 32 -0.69 8.03 -1.94
CA ALA A 32 -1.45 7.16 -1.05
C ALA A 32 -0.92 5.71 -1.10
N ILE A 33 -0.59 5.19 -2.28
CA ILE A 33 0.01 3.85 -2.44
C ILE A 33 1.35 3.75 -1.70
N LEU A 34 2.24 4.74 -1.86
CA LEU A 34 3.53 4.77 -1.16
C LEU A 34 3.35 4.85 0.36
N VAL A 35 2.42 5.68 0.83
CA VAL A 35 2.07 5.78 2.25
C VAL A 35 1.49 4.45 2.75
N GLY A 36 0.67 3.77 1.97
CA GLY A 36 0.11 2.46 2.31
C GLY A 36 1.17 1.35 2.42
N GLY A 37 2.16 1.35 1.53
CA GLY A 37 3.33 0.48 1.67
C GLY A 37 4.17 0.84 2.89
N GLY A 38 4.43 2.13 3.13
CA GLY A 38 5.13 2.60 4.31
C GLY A 38 4.40 2.27 5.62
N TRP A 39 3.06 2.34 5.61
CA TRP A 39 2.20 1.94 6.72
C TRP A 39 2.44 0.48 7.11
N ALA A 40 2.50 -0.43 6.14
CA ALA A 40 2.80 -1.84 6.41
C ALA A 40 4.20 -2.07 7.03
N MET A 41 5.16 -1.18 6.76
CA MET A 41 6.53 -1.26 7.29
C MET A 41 6.70 -0.63 8.67
N VAL A 42 5.71 0.08 9.22
CA VAL A 42 5.85 0.75 10.53
C VAL A 42 6.33 -0.20 11.63
N PRO A 43 5.82 -1.44 11.74
CA PRO A 43 6.32 -2.37 12.75
C PRO A 43 7.77 -2.82 12.52
N ASP A 44 8.25 -2.84 11.27
CA ASP A 44 9.64 -3.20 10.92
C ASP A 44 10.65 -2.15 11.39
N PHE A 45 10.22 -0.97 11.84
CA PHE A 45 11.12 0.10 12.30
C PHE A 45 12.03 -0.32 13.45
N HIS A 46 11.68 -1.38 14.19
CA HIS A 46 12.54 -1.96 15.22
C HIS A 46 13.92 -2.41 14.67
N TRP A 47 14.03 -2.70 13.36
CA TRP A 47 15.31 -3.09 12.74
C TRP A 47 16.31 -1.94 12.65
N VAL A 48 15.81 -0.71 12.51
CA VAL A 48 16.64 0.50 12.30
C VAL A 48 16.68 1.42 13.52
N SER A 49 15.81 1.21 14.51
CA SER A 49 15.74 2.06 15.71
C SER A 49 17.00 1.94 16.59
N PRO A 50 17.70 3.05 16.87
CA PRO A 50 18.88 3.05 17.73
C PRO A 50 18.56 3.10 19.23
N ILE A 51 17.36 3.55 19.63
CA ILE A 51 17.08 3.96 21.03
C ILE A 51 16.06 3.03 21.73
N ALA A 52 15.28 2.21 20.99
CA ALA A 52 14.20 1.40 21.58
C ALA A 52 14.05 0.01 20.95
N LYS A 53 15.12 -0.55 20.36
CA LYS A 53 15.07 -1.80 19.58
C LYS A 53 14.33 -2.95 20.28
N GLN A 54 14.64 -3.24 21.54
CA GLN A 54 14.02 -4.34 22.29
C GLN A 54 12.55 -4.10 22.61
N GLN A 55 12.17 -2.86 22.96
CA GLN A 55 10.78 -2.52 23.28
C GLN A 55 9.93 -2.58 22.01
N LEU A 56 10.41 -2.02 20.91
CA LEU A 56 9.74 -2.05 19.61
C LEU A 56 9.62 -3.48 19.08
N HIS A 57 10.66 -4.30 19.21
CA HIS A 57 10.60 -5.70 18.82
C HIS A 57 9.58 -6.50 19.66
N ARG A 58 9.47 -6.21 20.95
CA ARG A 58 8.45 -6.84 21.81
C ARG A 58 7.03 -6.45 21.36
N ILE A 59 6.80 -5.18 21.05
CA ILE A 59 5.51 -4.69 20.55
C ILE A 59 5.18 -5.36 19.21
N HIS A 60 6.14 -5.37 18.27
CA HIS A 60 6.05 -6.03 16.98
C HIS A 60 5.51 -7.47 17.11
N GLN A 61 6.11 -8.28 17.98
CA GLN A 61 5.74 -9.69 18.11
C GLN A 61 4.44 -9.94 18.90
N THR A 62 4.20 -9.18 19.96
CA THR A 62 3.17 -9.52 20.96
C THR A 62 1.87 -8.70 20.81
N SER A 63 1.95 -7.49 20.27
CA SER A 63 0.79 -6.60 20.19
C SER A 63 -0.14 -6.95 19.03
N PRO A 64 -1.45 -7.15 19.27
CA PRO A 64 -2.45 -7.28 18.21
C PRO A 64 -2.59 -6.01 17.35
N VAL A 65 -2.23 -4.83 17.89
CA VAL A 65 -2.28 -3.56 17.15
C VAL A 65 -1.36 -3.58 15.93
N THR A 66 -0.31 -4.41 15.95
CA THR A 66 0.60 -4.61 14.82
C THR A 66 -0.14 -5.11 13.57
N ASP A 67 -1.27 -5.81 13.72
CA ASP A 67 -2.08 -6.29 12.59
C ASP A 67 -2.89 -5.18 11.89
N VAL A 68 -3.00 -3.99 12.47
CA VAL A 68 -3.60 -2.81 11.78
C VAL A 68 -2.70 -2.34 10.63
N PHE A 69 -1.40 -2.65 10.69
CA PHE A 69 -0.43 -2.36 9.64
C PHE A 69 -0.47 -3.45 8.56
N TRP A 70 -1.63 -3.62 7.93
CA TRP A 70 -1.86 -4.60 6.87
C TRP A 70 -1.64 -6.07 7.28
N PHE A 71 -2.18 -6.46 8.45
CA PHE A 71 -2.08 -7.82 8.99
C PHE A 71 -0.64 -8.31 9.13
N HIS A 72 0.26 -7.41 9.53
CA HIS A 72 1.70 -7.62 9.57
C HIS A 72 2.11 -8.94 10.27
N ARG A 73 1.54 -9.27 11.44
CA ARG A 73 1.93 -10.50 12.16
C ARG A 73 1.38 -11.77 11.50
N VAL A 74 0.33 -11.66 10.68
CA VAL A 74 -0.15 -12.80 9.89
C VAL A 74 0.88 -13.16 8.84
N TRP A 75 1.44 -12.17 8.14
CA TRP A 75 2.49 -12.37 7.16
C TRP A 75 3.78 -12.92 7.77
N ASP A 76 4.20 -12.39 8.92
CA ASP A 76 5.34 -12.94 9.67
C ASP A 76 5.18 -14.42 10.05
N ARG A 77 3.95 -14.88 10.30
CA ARG A 77 3.66 -16.29 10.62
C ARG A 77 3.59 -17.17 9.38
N ILE A 78 3.16 -16.61 8.23
CA ILE A 78 3.13 -17.32 6.95
C ILE A 78 4.55 -17.51 6.41
N ASP A 79 5.43 -16.51 6.62
CA ASP A 79 6.82 -16.54 6.18
C ASP A 79 7.83 -16.28 7.31
N PRO A 80 7.95 -17.20 8.28
CA PRO A 80 8.83 -17.01 9.44
C PRO A 80 10.32 -17.08 9.09
N THR A 81 10.67 -17.56 7.89
CA THR A 81 12.05 -17.75 7.45
C THR A 81 12.58 -16.62 6.57
N ASP A 82 11.79 -15.55 6.35
CA ASP A 82 12.16 -14.43 5.50
C ASP A 82 12.48 -14.89 4.06
N SER A 83 11.54 -15.61 3.46
CA SER A 83 11.67 -16.26 2.16
C SER A 83 11.62 -15.27 1.00
N LYS A 84 12.67 -15.28 0.19
CA LYS A 84 12.74 -14.53 -1.07
C LYS A 84 11.58 -14.87 -2.02
N THR A 85 11.08 -16.10 -1.97
CA THR A 85 9.95 -16.53 -2.82
C THR A 85 8.67 -15.81 -2.40
N VAL A 86 8.39 -15.71 -1.10
CA VAL A 86 7.20 -15.00 -0.60
C VAL A 86 7.30 -13.52 -0.93
N ALA A 87 8.47 -12.91 -0.72
CA ALA A 87 8.72 -11.52 -1.12
C ALA A 87 8.49 -11.31 -2.62
N ALA A 88 8.99 -12.21 -3.48
CA ALA A 88 8.77 -12.14 -4.92
C ALA A 88 7.28 -12.24 -5.31
N VAL A 89 6.52 -13.12 -4.65
CA VAL A 89 5.06 -13.24 -4.85
C VAL A 89 4.34 -11.97 -4.46
N LEU A 90 4.69 -11.34 -3.33
CA LEU A 90 4.06 -10.10 -2.88
C LEU A 90 4.42 -8.90 -3.76
N VAL A 91 5.64 -8.86 -4.30
CA VAL A 91 6.02 -7.90 -5.34
C VAL A 91 5.21 -8.14 -6.63
N ALA A 92 5.05 -9.39 -7.06
CA ALA A 92 4.21 -9.72 -8.21
C ALA A 92 2.74 -9.30 -7.97
N PHE A 93 2.23 -9.49 -6.74
CA PHE A 93 0.91 -9.00 -6.35
C PHE A 93 0.78 -7.48 -6.47
N LEU A 94 1.77 -6.70 -6.03
CA LEU A 94 1.79 -5.25 -6.23
C LEU A 94 1.76 -4.87 -7.71
N ILE A 95 2.58 -5.53 -8.53
CA ILE A 95 2.64 -5.30 -9.98
C ILE A 95 1.26 -5.56 -10.62
N VAL A 96 0.65 -6.70 -10.32
CA VAL A 96 -0.68 -7.06 -10.83
C VAL A 96 -1.75 -6.06 -10.37
N SER A 97 -1.73 -5.66 -9.10
CA SER A 97 -2.67 -4.66 -8.56
C SER A 97 -2.53 -3.32 -9.28
N THR A 98 -1.31 -2.91 -9.58
CA THR A 98 -1.00 -1.69 -10.35
C THR A 98 -1.50 -1.81 -11.79
N ALA A 99 -1.24 -2.93 -12.45
CA ALA A 99 -1.72 -3.17 -13.81
C ALA A 99 -3.27 -3.14 -13.89
N ILE A 100 -3.96 -3.70 -12.89
CA ILE A 100 -5.42 -3.63 -12.79
C ILE A 100 -5.89 -2.17 -12.64
N ALA A 101 -5.24 -1.41 -11.75
CA ALA A 101 -5.55 0.00 -11.54
C ALA A 101 -5.38 0.83 -12.81
N GLU A 102 -4.25 0.67 -13.50
CA GLU A 102 -3.96 1.35 -14.75
C GLU A 102 -4.95 0.96 -15.84
N TRP A 103 -5.18 -0.35 -16.05
CA TRP A 103 -6.14 -0.84 -17.04
C TRP A 103 -7.54 -0.24 -16.83
N ARG A 104 -7.96 -0.10 -15.57
CA ARG A 104 -9.24 0.53 -15.23
C ARG A 104 -9.23 2.03 -15.49
N GLN A 105 -8.15 2.74 -15.16
CA GLN A 105 -8.02 4.17 -15.39
C GLN A 105 -8.00 4.49 -16.89
N TYR A 106 -7.27 3.72 -17.70
CA TYR A 106 -7.25 3.84 -19.17
C TYR A 106 -8.62 3.55 -19.80
N ARG A 107 -9.45 2.71 -19.17
CA ARG A 107 -10.82 2.41 -19.62
C ARG A 107 -11.90 3.26 -18.95
N SER A 108 -11.52 4.19 -18.07
CA SER A 108 -12.41 5.20 -17.49
C SER A 108 -12.13 6.63 -18.02
N PRO A 109 -11.97 6.86 -19.34
CA PRO A 109 -11.56 8.17 -19.86
C PRO A 109 -12.65 9.25 -19.75
N GLU A 110 -13.93 8.88 -19.59
CA GLU A 110 -15.03 9.86 -19.62
C GLU A 110 -15.10 10.73 -18.35
N ALA A 111 -15.04 10.13 -17.16
CA ALA A 111 -15.26 10.84 -15.90
C ALA A 111 -14.10 11.78 -15.52
N VAL A 112 -12.86 11.42 -15.88
CA VAL A 112 -11.66 12.25 -15.65
C VAL A 112 -11.61 13.41 -16.64
N ARG A 113 -12.00 13.18 -17.90
CA ARG A 113 -12.13 14.25 -18.91
C ARG A 113 -13.19 15.27 -18.49
N VAL A 114 -14.38 14.82 -18.10
CA VAL A 114 -15.49 15.69 -17.68
C VAL A 114 -15.13 16.52 -16.44
N ALA A 115 -14.47 15.92 -15.43
CA ALA A 115 -14.05 16.66 -14.24
C ALA A 115 -12.95 17.68 -14.53
N TYR A 116 -11.99 17.34 -15.41
CA TYR A 116 -10.90 18.24 -15.80
C TYR A 116 -11.41 19.40 -16.68
N ASP A 117 -12.30 19.12 -17.62
CA ASP A 117 -12.95 20.13 -18.47
C ASP A 117 -13.81 21.09 -17.64
N SER A 118 -14.56 20.58 -16.64
CA SER A 118 -15.35 21.43 -15.73
C SER A 118 -14.50 22.36 -14.83
N TYR A 119 -13.23 22.03 -14.62
CA TYR A 119 -12.31 22.83 -13.81
C TYR A 119 -11.54 23.86 -14.64
N LEU A 120 -11.36 23.59 -15.94
CA LEU A 120 -10.71 24.51 -16.88
C LEU A 120 -11.67 25.50 -17.53
N ASP A 121 -12.98 25.22 -17.50
CA ASP A 121 -14.00 26.07 -18.14
C ASP A 121 -15.16 26.46 -17.18
N PRO A 122 -14.88 27.31 -16.17
CA PRO A 122 -15.89 27.75 -15.20
C PRO A 122 -16.98 28.66 -15.79
N GLU A 123 -16.86 29.11 -17.04
CA GLU A 123 -17.81 30.02 -17.70
C GLU A 123 -18.84 29.32 -18.60
N SER A 124 -18.84 27.98 -18.70
CA SER A 124 -19.81 27.25 -19.54
C SER A 124 -21.16 26.97 -18.85
N SER A 125 -21.37 27.48 -17.63
CA SER A 125 -22.61 27.31 -16.85
C SER A 125 -23.44 28.59 -16.75
N ASP A 126 -23.65 29.27 -17.89
CA ASP A 126 -24.70 30.29 -18.07
C ASP A 126 -25.72 29.83 -19.14
#